data_AF-A0A3A0AJ18-F1
#
_entry.id   AF-A0A3A0AJ18-F1
#
_cell.length_a   1.000
_cell.length_b   1.000
_cell.length_c   1.000
_cell.angle_alpha   90.00
_cell.angle_beta   90.00
_cell.angle_gamma   90.00
#
_symmetry.space_group_name_H-M   'P 1'
#
loop_
_entity.id
_entity.type
_entity.pdbx_description
1 polymer ?
#
loop_
_entity_poly.entity_id
_entity_poly.type
_entity_poly.pdbx_seq_one_letter_code
_entity_poly.pdbx_strand_id
1 'polypeptide(L)' 'MQNPSDPIPVTEQRTLHRNHHTVLVRFWRVDDSEPWRATLVYPAGEVTKHFTSVSKLFAHLWDMLETSP' A
#
# COMPACT_ATOMS: atom_id res chain seq x y z
N MET A 1 47.45 -14.41 7.98
CA MET A 1 47.43 -12.94 7.87
C MET A 1 46.55 -12.62 6.67
N GLN A 2 45.39 -12.01 6.90
CA GLN A 2 44.32 -11.83 5.90
C GLN A 2 44.36 -10.37 5.42
N ASN A 3 44.37 -10.17 4.10
CA ASN A 3 44.51 -8.87 3.46
C ASN A 3 43.19 -8.06 3.63
N PRO A 4 43.18 -6.83 4.16
CA PRO A 4 41.95 -6.13 4.54
C PRO A 4 41.29 -5.32 3.40
N SER A 5 41.64 -5.57 2.13
CA SER A 5 41.30 -4.67 1.02
C SER A 5 40.43 -5.29 -0.07
N ASP A 6 39.63 -6.32 0.24
CA ASP A 6 38.56 -6.69 -0.67
C ASP A 6 37.41 -5.69 -0.49
N PRO A 7 37.02 -4.93 -1.53
CA PRO A 7 35.84 -4.09 -1.44
C PRO A 7 34.65 -5.04 -1.21
N ILE A 8 33.95 -4.85 -0.08
CA ILE A 8 32.65 -5.48 0.16
C ILE A 8 31.82 -5.16 -1.09
N PRO A 9 31.27 -6.16 -1.80
CA PRO A 9 30.32 -5.86 -2.85
C PRO A 9 29.21 -5.09 -2.17
N VAL A 10 29.15 -3.77 -2.44
CA VAL A 10 28.00 -2.94 -2.13
C VAL A 10 26.88 -3.68 -2.81
N THR A 11 26.11 -4.43 -2.01
CA THR A 11 24.97 -5.19 -2.49
C THR A 11 24.16 -4.12 -3.18
N GLU A 12 24.11 -4.18 -4.51
CA GLU A 12 23.44 -3.20 -5.33
C GLU A 12 22.12 -2.94 -4.63
N GLN A 13 21.96 -1.73 -4.10
CA GLN A 13 20.65 -1.26 -3.69
C GLN A 13 19.88 -1.30 -4.99
N ARG A 14 19.26 -2.45 -5.25
CA ARG A 14 18.30 -2.64 -6.32
C ARG A 14 17.35 -1.49 -6.09
N THR A 15 17.42 -0.52 -6.97
CA THR A 15 16.39 0.48 -7.16
C THR A 15 15.15 -0.35 -7.48
N LEU A 16 14.48 -0.81 -6.43
CA LEU A 16 13.18 -1.44 -6.54
C LEU A 16 12.34 -0.31 -7.10
N HIS A 17 12.07 -0.37 -8.40
CA HIS A 17 11.19 0.57 -9.05
C HIS A 17 9.92 0.69 -8.20
N ARG A 18 9.49 1.94 -8.01
CA ARG A 18 8.45 2.40 -7.08
C ARG A 18 7.05 1.90 -7.49
N ASN A 19 6.87 0.60 -7.68
CA ASN A 19 5.61 0.00 -8.10
C ASN A 19 4.83 -0.51 -6.89
N HIS A 20 4.87 0.24 -5.78
CA HIS A 20 4.14 -0.07 -4.57
C HIS A 20 3.35 1.15 -4.14
N HIS A 21 2.06 0.94 -3.87
CA HIS A 21 1.18 1.95 -3.31
C HIS A 21 0.97 1.65 -1.84
N THR A 22 1.32 2.60 -0.97
CA THR A 22 1.06 2.48 0.47
C THR A 22 -0.20 3.27 0.81
N VAL A 23 -1.16 2.60 1.42
CA VAL A 23 -2.43 3.20 1.85
C VAL A 23 -2.76 2.76 3.26
N LEU A 24 -3.46 3.60 4.01
CA LEU A 24 -4.07 3.23 5.29
C LEU A 24 -5.53 2.89 5.06
N VAL A 25 -5.99 1.78 5.63
CA VAL A 25 -7.39 1.34 5.51
C VAL A 25 -8.01 1.20 6.90
N ARG A 26 -9.13 1.88 7.11
CA ARG A 26 -9.98 1.70 8.29
C ARG A 26 -11.22 0.90 7.90
N PHE A 27 -11.42 -0.25 8.53
CA PHE A 27 -12.67 -1.00 8.48
C PHE A 27 -13.56 -0.62 9.66
N TRP A 28 -14.84 -0.41 9.40
CA TRP A 28 -15.80 -0.04 10.43
C TRP A 28 -17.22 -0.43 10.06
N ARG A 29 -18.08 -0.56 11.07
CA ARG A 29 -19.54 -0.70 10.94
C ARG A 29 -20.19 0.05 12.09
N VAL A 30 -21.45 0.46 11.93
CA VAL A 30 -22.17 1.25 12.96
C VAL A 30 -22.54 0.34 14.13
N ASP A 31 -23.05 -0.85 13.82
CA ASP A 31 -23.38 -1.92 14.74
C ASP A 31 -23.22 -3.28 14.03
N ASP A 32 -23.55 -4.37 14.73
CA ASP A 32 -23.35 -5.73 14.23
C ASP A 32 -24.33 -6.17 13.13
N SER A 33 -25.42 -5.43 12.92
CA SER A 33 -26.42 -5.69 11.88
C SER A 33 -26.09 -5.01 10.55
N GLU A 34 -25.21 -4.02 10.55
CA GLU A 34 -24.80 -3.28 9.37
C GLU A 34 -23.63 -3.95 8.62
N PRO A 35 -23.55 -3.81 7.28
CA PRO A 35 -22.42 -4.30 6.51
C PRO A 35 -21.12 -3.55 6.86
N TRP A 36 -19.99 -4.26 6.76
CA TRP A 36 -18.67 -3.65 6.91
C TRP A 36 -18.41 -2.61 5.81
N ARG A 37 -18.01 -1.43 6.25
CA ARG A 37 -17.59 -0.29 5.43
C ARG A 37 -16.10 -0.13 5.54
N ALA A 38 -15.52 0.57 4.57
CA ALA A 38 -14.10 0.87 4.58
C ALA A 38 -13.84 2.34 4.26
N THR A 39 -12.71 2.83 4.75
CA THR A 39 -12.22 4.16 4.46
C THR A 39 -10.74 4.06 4.16
N LEU A 40 -10.37 4.49 2.97
CA LEU A 40 -9.00 4.50 2.50
C LEU A 40 -8.43 5.91 2.66
N VAL A 41 -7.26 6.01 3.28
CA VAL A 41 -6.55 7.25 3.56
C VAL A 41 -5.20 7.17 2.87
N TYR A 42 -4.95 8.12 1.98
CA TYR A 42 -3.66 8.25 1.30
C TYR A 42 -2.67 9.00 2.22
N PRO A 43 -1.45 8.49 2.43
CA PRO A 43 -0.40 9.24 3.11
C PRO A 43 -0.09 10.51 2.29
N ALA A 44 0.11 11.64 2.97
CA ALA A 44 0.26 13.01 2.42
C ALA A 44 -1.00 13.90 2.39
N GLY A 45 -2.13 13.46 2.94
CA GLY A 45 -3.31 14.34 3.15
C GLY A 45 -4.18 14.55 1.90
N GLU A 46 -3.87 13.83 0.82
CA GLU A 46 -4.49 13.99 -0.49
C GLU A 46 -5.70 13.06 -0.66
N VAL A 47 -6.78 13.32 0.09
CA VAL A 47 -8.10 12.67 -0.09
C VAL A 47 -8.31 11.40 0.74
N THR A 48 -9.51 11.32 1.32
CA THR A 48 -10.04 10.13 1.99
C THR A 48 -11.17 9.58 1.13
N LYS A 49 -11.17 8.27 0.82
CA LYS A 49 -12.22 7.63 0.01
C LYS A 49 -13.03 6.66 0.88
N HIS A 50 -14.35 6.84 0.90
CA HIS A 50 -15.27 5.99 1.64
C HIS A 50 -15.91 4.94 0.74
N PHE A 51 -16.02 3.71 1.26
CA PHE A 51 -16.59 2.57 0.58
C PHE A 51 -17.72 1.96 1.41
N THR A 52 -18.87 1.76 0.77
CA THR A 52 -20.06 1.17 1.39
C THR A 52 -19.95 -0.34 1.62
N SER A 53 -18.92 -0.98 1.05
CA SER A 53 -18.61 -2.39 1.26
C SER A 53 -17.13 -2.67 1.07
N VAL A 54 -16.65 -3.76 1.68
CA VAL A 54 -15.26 -4.23 1.54
C VAL A 54 -14.96 -4.65 0.09
N SER A 55 -15.90 -5.25 -0.63
CA SER A 55 -15.70 -5.64 -2.03
C SER A 55 -15.44 -4.43 -2.94
N LYS A 56 -16.14 -3.31 -2.72
CA LYS A 56 -15.90 -2.06 -3.48
C LYS A 56 -14.52 -1.47 -3.21
N LEU A 57 -14.01 -1.60 -1.98
CA LEU A 57 -12.64 -1.22 -1.66
C LEU A 57 -11.65 -2.07 -2.48
N PHE A 58 -11.81 -3.40 -2.48
CA PHE A 58 -10.87 -4.28 -3.19
C PHE A 58 -10.87 -4.07 -4.70
N ALA A 59 -12.04 -3.85 -5.31
CA ALA A 59 -12.12 -3.48 -6.72
C ALA A 59 -11.33 -2.20 -7.00
N HIS A 60 -11.49 -1.16 -6.18
CA HIS A 60 -10.72 0.09 -6.31
C HIS A 60 -9.22 -0.11 -6.12
N LEU A 61 -8.80 -0.92 -5.15
CA LEU A 61 -7.38 -1.24 -4.93
C LEU A 61 -6.79 -2.00 -6.11
N TRP A 62 -7.57 -2.89 -6.71
CA TRP A 62 -7.17 -3.65 -7.89
C TRP A 62 -6.98 -2.72 -9.10
N ASP A 63 -7.95 -1.87 -9.38
CA ASP A 63 -7.86 -0.86 -10.45
C ASP A 63 -6.62 0.03 -10.26
N MET A 64 -6.31 0.42 -9.02
CA MET A 64 -5.11 1.22 -8.70
C MET A 64 -3.80 0.49 -9.03
N LEU A 65 -3.77 -0.84 -8.91
CA LEU A 65 -2.60 -1.64 -9.29
C LEU A 65 -2.49 -1.82 -10.81
N GLU A 66 -3.61 -1.99 -11.51
CA GLU A 66 -3.62 -2.17 -12.97
C GLU A 66 -3.34 -0.88 -13.74
N THR A 67 -3.73 0.26 -13.19
CA THR A 67 -3.58 1.58 -13.82
C THR A 67 -2.32 2.33 -13.40
N SER A 68 -1.50 1.75 -12.51
CA SER A 68 -0.22 2.33 -12.13
C SER A 68 0.79 2.15 -13.26
N PRO A 69 1.41 3.24 -13.78
CA PRO A 69 2.40 3.17 -14.85
C PRO A 69 3.70 2.45 -14.42
#